data_AF-A0A7Y2YQV7-F1
#
_entry.id   AF-A0A7Y2YQV7-F1
#
_cell.length_a   1.000
_cell.length_b   1.000
_cell.length_c   1.000
_cell.angle_alpha   90.00
_cell.angle_beta   90.00
_cell.angle_gamma   90.00
#
_symmetry.space_group_name_H-M   'P 1'
#
loop_
_entity.id
_entity.type
_entity.pdbx_description
1 polymer ?
#
loop_
_entity_poly.entity_id
_entity_poly.type
_entity_poly.pdbx_seq_one_letter_code
_entity_poly.pdbx_strand_id
1 'polypeptide(L)'
;MYTSSLGAETYIIIGCAALTTMFSTTLTTLDASPRSMAKTVELLFKNTSKHLYLSWLSVLVIGSILIFFFLNSELGFLVQVATVLSFLTAPFYALSNYILLSSKHTPKAWQPSFKMHILSVLGITFLILFSIWYLTTL
;
A
#
# COMPACT_ATOMS: atom_id res chain seq x y z
N MET A 1 -21.25 11.31 -12.95
CA MET A 1 -21.65 11.41 -11.52
C MET A 1 -21.20 12.74 -10.91
N TYR A 2 -19.89 12.99 -10.76
CA TYR A 2 -19.41 14.23 -10.14
C TYR A 2 -19.66 15.48 -10.99
N THR A 3 -19.43 15.44 -12.30
CA THR A 3 -19.78 16.54 -13.21
C THR A 3 -21.28 16.83 -13.25
N SER A 4 -22.10 15.80 -13.07
CA SER A 4 -23.56 15.92 -12.97
C SER A 4 -24.01 16.59 -11.67
N SER A 5 -23.21 16.51 -10.60
CA SER A 5 -23.55 17.05 -9.26
C SER A 5 -22.88 18.39 -8.98
N LEU A 6 -21.70 18.63 -9.55
CA LEU A 6 -20.83 19.80 -9.27
C LEU A 6 -20.70 20.75 -10.47
N GLY A 7 -21.31 20.42 -11.61
CA GLY A 7 -21.26 21.21 -12.84
C GLY A 7 -20.16 20.75 -13.81
N ALA A 8 -20.39 20.95 -15.11
CA ALA A 8 -19.49 20.50 -16.19
C ALA A 8 -18.07 21.10 -16.08
N GLU A 9 -17.96 22.33 -15.56
CA GLU A 9 -16.70 23.05 -15.36
C GLU A 9 -15.72 22.32 -14.43
N THR A 10 -16.23 21.45 -13.54
CA THR A 10 -15.38 20.70 -12.60
C THR A 10 -14.69 19.49 -13.23
N TYR A 11 -15.07 19.10 -14.46
CA TYR A 11 -14.53 17.93 -15.14
C TYR A 11 -12.99 17.97 -15.23
N ILE A 12 -12.44 19.10 -15.63
CA ILE A 12 -10.98 19.26 -15.82
C ILE A 12 -10.26 19.12 -14.50
N ILE A 13 -10.78 19.74 -13.43
CA ILE A 13 -10.18 19.69 -12.09
C ILE A 13 -10.14 18.25 -11.57
N ILE A 14 -11.26 17.52 -11.69
CA ILE A 14 -11.36 16.12 -11.26
C ILE A 14 -10.44 15.23 -12.10
N GLY A 15 -10.40 15.45 -13.41
CA GLY A 15 -9.52 14.71 -14.32
C GLY A 15 -8.05 14.88 -13.96
N CYS A 16 -7.60 16.11 -13.70
CA CYS A 16 -6.24 16.39 -13.25
C CYS A 16 -5.95 15.73 -11.90
N ALA A 17 -6.85 15.87 -10.92
CA ALA A 17 -6.67 15.26 -9.59
C ALA A 17 -6.58 13.73 -9.65
N ALA A 18 -7.45 13.09 -10.44
CA ALA A 18 -7.44 11.65 -10.63
C ALA A 18 -6.15 11.18 -11.31
N LEU A 19 -5.73 11.86 -12.40
CA LEU A 19 -4.50 11.54 -13.11
C LEU A 19 -3.28 11.65 -12.20
N THR A 20 -3.12 12.77 -11.49
CA THR A 20 -1.97 12.98 -10.60
C THR A 20 -1.94 11.93 -9.47
N THR A 21 -3.09 11.58 -8.90
CA THR A 21 -3.19 10.59 -7.82
C THR A 21 -2.80 9.19 -8.31
N MET A 22 -3.37 8.74 -9.44
CA MET A 22 -3.08 7.41 -10.00
C MET A 22 -1.64 7.32 -10.51
N PHE A 23 -1.14 8.38 -11.15
CA PHE A 23 0.23 8.44 -11.64
C PHE A 23 1.25 8.37 -10.49
N SER A 24 1.06 9.16 -9.44
CA SER A 24 1.94 9.13 -8.26
C SER A 24 1.95 7.74 -7.61
N THR A 25 0.78 7.11 -7.45
CA THR A 25 0.66 5.77 -6.85
C THR A 25 1.39 4.72 -7.70
N THR A 26 1.30 4.82 -9.03
CA THR A 26 2.01 3.93 -9.95
C THR A 26 3.52 4.06 -9.78
N LEU A 27 4.05 5.29 -9.73
CA LEU A 27 5.49 5.51 -9.51
C LEU A 27 5.95 4.97 -8.15
N THR A 28 5.19 5.26 -7.08
CA THR A 28 5.55 4.80 -5.73
C THR A 28 5.56 3.28 -5.65
N THR A 29 4.58 2.58 -6.23
CA THR A 29 4.50 1.12 -6.17
C THR A 29 5.55 0.43 -7.03
N LEU A 30 5.86 0.98 -8.22
CA LEU A 30 6.90 0.48 -9.11
C LEU A 30 8.32 0.65 -8.57
N ASP A 31 8.59 1.65 -7.73
CA ASP A 31 9.90 1.81 -7.08
C ASP A 31 9.97 1.04 -5.75
N ALA A 32 9.00 1.25 -4.85
CA ALA A 32 9.06 0.73 -3.50
C ALA A 32 8.96 -0.80 -3.44
N SER A 33 8.08 -1.42 -4.23
CA SER A 33 7.82 -2.86 -4.14
C SER A 33 9.02 -3.69 -4.59
N PRO A 34 9.64 -3.44 -5.76
CA PRO A 34 10.84 -4.17 -6.18
C PRO A 34 12.03 -3.95 -5.25
N ARG A 35 12.19 -2.74 -4.71
CA ARG A 35 13.25 -2.42 -3.74
C ARG A 35 13.07 -3.20 -2.44
N SER A 36 11.87 -3.20 -1.88
CA SER A 36 11.56 -3.95 -0.66
C SER A 36 11.75 -5.45 -0.88
N MET A 37 11.28 -5.98 -2.01
CA MET A 37 11.37 -7.41 -2.30
C MET A 37 12.81 -7.86 -2.57
N ALA A 38 13.59 -7.06 -3.30
CA ALA A 38 15.03 -7.32 -3.49
C ALA A 38 15.76 -7.39 -2.14
N LYS A 39 15.47 -6.47 -1.21
CA LYS A 39 16.10 -6.50 0.12
C LYS A 39 15.66 -7.71 0.94
N THR A 40 14.39 -8.09 0.88
CA THR A 40 13.88 -9.30 1.55
C THR A 40 14.60 -10.55 1.04
N VAL A 41 14.76 -10.70 -0.27
CA VAL A 41 15.49 -11.83 -0.88
C VAL A 41 16.96 -11.82 -0.47
N GLU A 42 17.61 -10.65 -0.46
CA GLU A 42 18.99 -10.50 0.00
C GLU A 42 19.15 -10.98 1.45
N LEU A 43 18.23 -10.62 2.34
CA LEU A 43 18.30 -11.00 3.75
C LEU A 43 17.99 -12.48 3.99
N LEU A 44 16.96 -13.03 3.33
CA LEU A 44 16.52 -14.42 3.53
C LEU A 44 17.47 -15.43 2.91
N PHE A 45 17.95 -15.15 1.69
CA PHE A 45 18.74 -16.10 0.90
C PHE A 45 20.21 -15.73 0.81
N LYS A 46 20.64 -14.64 1.47
CA LYS A 46 22.01 -14.10 1.39
C LYS A 46 22.45 -13.83 -0.06
N ASN A 47 21.49 -13.58 -0.94
CA ASN A 47 21.72 -13.36 -2.37
C ASN A 47 21.94 -11.87 -2.61
N THR A 48 23.17 -11.48 -2.94
CA THR A 48 23.57 -10.09 -3.17
C THR A 48 23.58 -9.70 -4.65
N SER A 49 22.81 -10.41 -5.49
CA SER A 49 22.73 -10.13 -6.92
C SER A 49 22.22 -8.72 -7.20
N LYS A 50 22.98 -7.97 -8.01
CA LYS A 50 22.65 -6.61 -8.44
C LYS A 50 21.39 -6.55 -9.31
N HIS A 51 20.95 -7.69 -9.86
CA HIS A 51 19.80 -7.76 -10.77
C HIS A 51 18.47 -7.99 -10.04
N LEU A 52 18.47 -8.25 -8.72
CA LEU A 52 17.24 -8.55 -7.97
C LEU A 52 16.17 -7.46 -8.12
N TYR A 53 16.57 -6.19 -8.07
CA TYR A 53 15.66 -5.07 -8.25
C TYR A 53 14.98 -5.12 -9.64
N LEU A 54 15.78 -5.26 -10.71
CA LEU A 54 15.25 -5.30 -12.08
C LEU A 54 14.38 -6.53 -12.32
N SER A 55 14.73 -7.69 -11.75
CA SER A 55 13.89 -8.89 -11.82
C SER A 55 12.53 -8.66 -11.19
N TRP A 56 12.48 -8.10 -9.98
CA TRP A 56 11.21 -7.81 -9.30
C TRP A 56 10.41 -6.70 -9.98
N LEU A 57 11.07 -5.68 -10.54
CA LEU A 57 10.42 -4.65 -11.34
C LEU A 57 9.77 -5.25 -12.58
N SER A 58 10.48 -6.15 -13.26
CA SER A 58 9.96 -6.84 -14.46
C SER A 58 8.75 -7.71 -14.12
N VAL A 59 8.84 -8.49 -13.04
CA VAL A 59 7.71 -9.30 -12.53
C VAL A 59 6.50 -8.41 -12.21
N LEU A 60 6.72 -7.28 -11.54
CA LEU A 60 5.65 -6.36 -11.16
C LEU A 60 4.98 -5.71 -12.37
N VAL A 61 5.76 -5.18 -13.31
CA VAL A 61 5.24 -4.52 -14.52
C VAL A 61 4.47 -5.53 -15.39
N ILE A 62 5.08 -6.68 -15.68
CA ILE A 62 4.46 -7.73 -16.51
C ILE A 62 3.19 -8.26 -15.81
N GLY A 63 3.26 -8.56 -14.52
CA GLY A 63 2.11 -9.04 -13.75
C GLY A 63 0.96 -8.03 -13.73
N SER A 64 1.26 -6.74 -13.53
CA SER A 64 0.25 -5.68 -13.52
C SER A 64 -0.42 -5.52 -14.89
N ILE A 65 0.37 -5.57 -15.97
CA ILE A 65 -0.14 -5.49 -17.34
C ILE A 65 -1.04 -6.69 -17.66
N LEU A 66 -0.63 -7.91 -17.27
CA LEU A 66 -1.44 -9.11 -17.46
C LEU A 66 -2.77 -9.01 -16.71
N ILE A 67 -2.74 -8.67 -15.41
CA ILE A 67 -3.95 -8.48 -14.60
C ILE A 67 -4.86 -7.45 -15.26
N PHE A 68 -4.31 -6.31 -15.70
CA PHE A 68 -5.08 -5.27 -16.37
C PHE A 68 -5.75 -5.81 -17.64
N PHE A 69 -5.01 -6.43 -18.57
CA PHE A 69 -5.61 -6.92 -19.82
C PHE A 69 -6.67 -7.99 -19.61
N PHE A 70 -6.52 -8.88 -18.63
CA PHE A 70 -7.49 -9.94 -18.38
C PHE A 70 -8.70 -9.50 -17.54
N LEU A 71 -8.56 -8.49 -16.66
CA LEU A 71 -9.60 -8.04 -15.73
C LEU A 71 -10.09 -6.60 -15.97
N ASN A 72 -9.72 -5.95 -17.08
CA ASN A 72 -10.13 -4.55 -17.34
C ASN A 72 -11.66 -4.38 -17.42
N SER A 73 -12.40 -5.39 -17.91
CA SER A 73 -13.86 -5.38 -17.91
C SER A 73 -14.48 -5.47 -16.51
N GLU A 74 -13.71 -5.99 -15.54
CA GLU A 74 -14.11 -6.25 -14.16
C GLU A 74 -13.42 -5.29 -13.18
N LEU A 75 -13.26 -4.03 -13.57
CA LEU A 75 -12.55 -3.04 -12.75
C LEU A 75 -13.13 -2.92 -11.34
N GLY A 76 -14.45 -3.03 -11.19
CA GLY A 76 -15.12 -3.03 -9.88
C GLY A 76 -14.64 -4.18 -8.98
N PHE A 77 -14.50 -5.38 -9.53
CA PHE A 77 -13.98 -6.54 -8.81
C PHE A 77 -12.51 -6.35 -8.42
N LEU A 78 -11.69 -5.81 -9.34
CA LEU A 78 -10.27 -5.52 -9.05
C LEU A 78 -10.11 -4.53 -7.90
N VAL A 79 -10.92 -3.46 -7.88
CA VAL A 79 -10.95 -2.47 -6.79
C VAL A 79 -11.43 -3.12 -5.48
N GLN A 80 -12.45 -3.98 -5.52
CA GLN A 80 -12.93 -4.68 -4.33
C GLN A 80 -11.86 -5.58 -3.72
N VAL A 81 -11.20 -6.41 -4.53
CA VAL A 81 -10.10 -7.30 -4.08
C VAL A 81 -8.95 -6.48 -3.49
N ALA A 82 -8.53 -5.41 -4.17
CA ALA A 82 -7.47 -4.53 -3.68
C ALA A 82 -7.84 -3.87 -2.34
N THR A 83 -9.10 -3.47 -2.17
CA THR A 83 -9.60 -2.84 -0.93
C THR A 83 -9.61 -3.85 0.23
N VAL A 84 -10.15 -5.05 0.00
CA VAL A 84 -10.18 -6.14 0.99
C VAL A 84 -8.76 -6.49 1.45
N LEU A 85 -7.84 -6.71 0.51
CA LEU A 85 -6.44 -7.02 0.82
C LEU A 85 -5.75 -5.87 1.58
N SER A 86 -6.01 -4.62 1.19
CA SER A 86 -5.42 -3.45 1.86
C SER A 86 -5.89 -3.32 3.31
N PHE A 87 -7.19 -3.49 3.57
CA PHE A 87 -7.70 -3.46 4.94
C PHE A 87 -7.22 -4.64 5.77
N LEU A 88 -7.12 -5.83 5.19
CA LEU A 88 -6.63 -6.99 5.94
C LEU A 88 -5.13 -6.88 6.26
N THR A 89 -4.33 -6.29 5.36
CA THR A 89 -2.87 -6.17 5.56
C THR A 89 -2.46 -4.96 6.41
N ALA A 90 -3.26 -3.89 6.46
CA ALA A 90 -2.92 -2.68 7.21
C ALA A 90 -2.60 -2.91 8.71
N PRO A 91 -3.36 -3.72 9.48
CA PRO A 91 -3.02 -4.04 10.87
C PRO A 91 -1.63 -4.68 11.02
N PHE A 92 -1.26 -5.57 10.09
CA PHE A 92 0.03 -6.26 10.12
C PHE A 92 1.19 -5.28 9.89
N TYR A 93 1.06 -4.38 8.92
CA TYR A 93 2.07 -3.35 8.67
C TYR A 93 2.19 -2.36 9.82
N ALA A 94 1.05 -1.91 10.38
CA ALA A 94 1.04 -1.00 11.52
C ALA A 94 1.71 -1.63 12.75
N LEU A 95 1.38 -2.89 13.06
CA LEU A 95 1.99 -3.62 14.17
C LEU A 95 3.49 -3.85 13.96
N SER A 96 3.89 -4.30 12.77
CA SER A 96 5.30 -4.54 12.45
C SER A 96 6.13 -3.27 12.57
N ASN A 97 5.60 -2.14 12.08
CA ASN A 97 6.26 -0.84 12.19
C ASN A 97 6.35 -0.36 13.64
N TYR A 98 5.28 -0.53 14.42
CA TYR A 98 5.26 -0.17 15.83
C TYR A 98 6.28 -0.97 16.65
N ILE A 99 6.35 -2.29 16.43
CA ILE A 99 7.33 -3.17 17.09
C ILE A 99 8.74 -2.74 16.69
N LEU A 100 9.00 -2.54 15.39
CA LEU A 100 10.33 -2.15 14.90
C LEU A 100 10.82 -0.86 15.57
N LEU A 101 10.00 0.19 15.53
CA LEU A 101 10.34 1.51 16.10
C LEU A 101 10.48 1.49 17.63
N SER A 102 9.78 0.58 18.30
CA SER A 102 9.86 0.42 19.77
C SER A 102 10.96 -0.57 20.20
N SER A 103 11.60 -1.26 19.26
CA SER A 103 12.57 -2.30 19.55
C SER A 103 13.96 -1.75 19.85
N LYS A 104 14.84 -2.65 20.32
CA LYS A 104 16.28 -2.38 20.49
C LYS A 104 17.01 -2.00 19.19
N HIS A 105 16.41 -2.24 18.02
CA HIS A 105 17.00 -1.94 16.72
C HIS A 105 16.89 -0.45 16.36
N THR A 106 16.02 0.30 17.05
CA THR A 106 15.89 1.75 16.88
C THR A 106 16.59 2.46 18.04
N PRO A 107 17.54 3.40 17.78
CA PRO A 107 18.21 4.13 18.84
C PRO A 107 17.20 4.87 19.72
N LYS A 108 17.42 4.89 21.04
CA LYS A 108 16.49 5.46 22.03
C LYS A 108 16.06 6.90 21.74
N ALA A 109 16.94 7.72 21.15
CA ALA A 109 16.63 9.10 20.78
C ALA A 109 15.54 9.22 19.68
N TRP A 110 15.34 8.16 18.89
CA TRP A 110 14.37 8.11 17.79
C TRP A 110 13.18 7.18 18.08
N GLN A 111 13.10 6.64 19.30
CA GLN A 111 11.96 5.81 19.69
C GLN A 111 10.70 6.69 19.90
N PRO A 112 9.50 6.13 19.72
CA PRO A 112 8.27 6.90 19.89
C PRO A 112 8.16 7.52 21.28
N SER A 113 7.65 8.75 21.35
CA SER A 113 7.29 9.35 22.63
C SER A 113 6.09 8.62 23.25
N PHE A 114 5.86 8.81 24.55
CA PHE A 114 4.70 8.23 25.23
C PHE A 114 3.36 8.55 24.54
N LYS A 115 3.18 9.78 24.05
CA LYS A 115 1.99 10.18 23.29
C LYS A 115 1.86 9.41 21.97
N MET A 116 2.98 9.19 21.27
CA MET A 116 2.97 8.40 20.03
C MET A 116 2.67 6.93 20.31
N HIS A 117 3.14 6.34 21.43
CA HIS A 117 2.76 4.98 21.80
C HIS A 117 1.25 4.84 21.96
N ILE A 118 0.60 5.78 22.67
CA ILE A 118 -0.86 5.78 22.82
C ILE A 118 -1.55 5.89 21.46
N LEU A 119 -1.11 6.83 20.61
CA LEU A 119 -1.69 7.02 19.28
C LEU A 119 -1.52 5.79 18.38
N SER A 120 -0.35 5.14 18.42
CA SER A 120 -0.08 3.93 17.65
C SER A 120 -0.95 2.77 18.12
N VAL A 121 -1.10 2.56 19.44
CA VAL A 121 -1.95 1.49 19.97
C VAL A 121 -3.41 1.73 19.60
N LEU A 122 -3.93 2.96 19.78
CA LEU A 122 -5.29 3.31 19.37
C LEU A 122 -5.51 3.11 17.87
N GLY A 123 -4.54 3.53 17.03
CA GLY A 123 -4.59 3.35 15.59
C GLY A 123 -4.57 1.87 15.17
N ILE A 124 -3.72 1.05 15.78
CA ILE A 124 -3.68 -0.40 15.51
C ILE A 124 -5.00 -1.06 15.93
N THR A 125 -5.52 -0.75 17.12
CA THR A 125 -6.82 -1.26 17.58
C THR A 125 -7.94 -0.85 16.64
N PHE A 126 -7.96 0.42 16.20
CA PHE A 126 -8.92 0.91 15.21
C PHE A 126 -8.83 0.13 13.90
N LEU A 127 -7.63 -0.06 13.35
CA LEU A 127 -7.42 -0.82 12.11
C LEU A 127 -7.94 -2.25 12.25
N ILE A 128 -7.63 -2.94 13.35
CA ILE A 128 -8.11 -4.32 13.60
C ILE A 128 -9.64 -4.37 13.65
N LEU A 129 -10.27 -3.50 14.44
CA LEU A 129 -11.73 -3.44 14.57
C LEU A 129 -12.39 -3.12 13.23
N PHE A 130 -11.81 -2.19 12.48
CA PHE A 130 -12.29 -1.80 11.16
C PHE A 130 -12.18 -2.96 10.16
N SER A 131 -11.06 -3.69 10.15
CA SER A 131 -10.89 -4.86 9.27
C SER A 131 -11.90 -5.97 9.61
N ILE A 132 -12.15 -6.24 10.90
CA ILE A 132 -13.16 -7.23 11.33
C ILE A 132 -14.56 -6.78 10.89
N TRP A 133 -14.93 -5.53 11.21
CA TRP A 133 -16.22 -4.97 10.83
C TRP A 133 -16.43 -5.03 9.30
N TYR A 134 -15.42 -4.61 8.54
CA TYR A 134 -15.49 -4.62 7.08
C TYR A 134 -15.71 -6.02 6.51
N LEU A 135 -15.02 -7.04 7.05
CA LEU A 135 -15.21 -8.44 6.64
C LEU A 135 -16.61 -8.97 6.97
N THR A 136 -17.25 -8.48 8.04
CA THR A 136 -18.63 -8.88 8.37
C THR A 136 -19.69 -8.21 7.51
N THR A 137 -19.34 -7.10 6.85
CA THR A 137 -20.24 -6.33 5.98
C THR A 137 -20.08 -6.63 4.49
N LEU A 138 -19.03 -7.37 4.12
CA LEU A 138 -18.73 -7.78 2.75
C LEU A 138 -19.75 -8.78 2.23
#